data_AF-A0A0U5FZ79-F1
#
_entry.id   AF-A0A0U5FZ79-F1
#
_cell.length_a   1.000
_cell.length_b   1.000
_cell.length_c   1.000
_cell.angle_alpha   90.00
_cell.angle_beta   90.00
_cell.angle_gamma   90.00
#
_symmetry.space_group_name_H-M   'P 1'
#
loop_
_entity.id
_entity.type
_entity.pdbx_description
1 polymer ?
#
loop_
_entity_poly.entity_id
_entity_poly.type
_entity_poly.pdbx_seq_one_letter_code
_entity_poly.pdbx_strand_id
1 'polypeptide(L)'
;MLFRIDGNIGCGKSVALKYISGHVKTREYLTAWAERSSPTMALVSGRVFLTRTGTTLQSSRSGLIRTILHSISTDCPSLIPLLFPEEWTHSTRDLDIVFVDNRLNKAFETLKTSPLVYKARKIAIFIDGLDEISDQYCRPPQLVDELRRWTVGNSVKICASSRVAPVIDNRLRQFPSLKLHTVNRGGIARFARDILAAEMEFLEDARAQETMETLVRHVIDNSNGAFLWVSLILRDLVVGLNNANSLETLYNKTTSLPRDLDHLYNDLLLSMHRNDENQAYRFLSLALVPPQPCPLIQFSFLRDWVDRTDLPDQALPPLSSNKLKQCLARARRQVAGDCLGLLEIVDDPGQVELTLQARVRFAHDSIASVLRSNPPAGGQWSRALESPLMRFAPYATRSGST
;
A
#
# COMPACT_ATOMS: atom_id res chain seq x y z
N MET A 1 13.76 15.84 -16.52
CA MET A 1 14.61 14.83 -15.83
C MET A 1 13.72 13.74 -15.25
N LEU A 2 14.11 12.47 -15.39
CA LEU A 2 13.46 11.33 -14.74
C LEU A 2 14.40 10.78 -13.66
N PHE A 3 13.87 10.51 -12.47
CA PHE A 3 14.56 9.89 -11.33
C PHE A 3 13.78 8.65 -10.91
N ARG A 4 14.49 7.60 -10.49
CA ARG A 4 13.87 6.31 -10.19
C ARG A 4 14.15 5.83 -8.77
N ILE A 5 13.16 5.23 -8.13
CA ILE A 5 13.29 4.53 -6.85
C ILE A 5 13.00 3.05 -7.08
N ASP A 6 14.02 2.21 -6.98
CA ASP A 6 13.91 0.77 -7.18
C ASP A 6 14.04 0.02 -5.86
N GLY A 7 13.40 -1.14 -5.78
CA GLY A 7 13.67 -2.06 -4.69
C GLY A 7 12.71 -3.22 -4.58
N ASN A 8 13.12 -4.16 -3.74
CA ASN A 8 12.39 -5.39 -3.47
C ASN A 8 11.00 -5.10 -2.85
N ILE A 9 10.15 -6.12 -2.82
CA ILE A 9 8.84 -6.03 -2.17
C ILE A 9 9.06 -5.72 -0.68
N GLY A 10 8.21 -4.89 -0.08
CA GLY A 10 8.30 -4.59 1.35
C GLY A 10 9.50 -3.73 1.80
N CYS A 11 10.34 -3.21 0.90
CA CYS A 11 11.45 -2.31 1.28
C CYS A 11 11.05 -0.85 1.55
N GLY A 12 9.75 -0.51 1.43
CA GLY A 12 9.24 0.82 1.76
C GLY A 12 9.27 1.84 0.61
N LYS A 13 9.26 1.41 -0.66
CA LYS A 13 9.25 2.32 -1.84
C LYS A 13 8.14 3.36 -1.79
N SER A 14 6.91 2.92 -1.56
CA SER A 14 5.73 3.78 -1.44
C SER A 14 5.84 4.77 -0.29
N VAL A 15 6.37 4.31 0.85
CA VAL A 15 6.61 5.15 2.03
C VAL A 15 7.66 6.22 1.71
N ALA A 16 8.77 5.83 1.10
CA ALA A 16 9.83 6.75 0.70
C ALA A 16 9.34 7.77 -0.33
N LEU A 17 8.61 7.35 -1.36
CA LEU A 17 8.08 8.27 -2.38
C LEU A 17 7.06 9.24 -1.78
N LYS A 18 6.14 8.75 -0.95
CA LYS A 18 5.17 9.59 -0.23
C LYS A 18 5.90 10.63 0.63
N TYR A 19 6.88 10.21 1.42
CA TYR A 19 7.72 11.09 2.22
C TYR A 19 8.43 12.14 1.37
N ILE A 20 9.15 11.74 0.32
CA ILE A 20 9.89 12.64 -0.57
C ILE A 20 8.94 13.66 -1.23
N SER A 21 7.77 13.21 -1.69
CA SER A 21 6.80 14.07 -2.38
C SER A 21 6.18 15.16 -1.50
N GLY A 22 6.17 14.96 -0.18
CA GLY A 22 5.64 15.89 0.81
C GLY A 22 6.72 16.64 1.60
N HIS A 23 8.00 16.29 1.43
CA HIS A 23 9.07 16.82 2.25
C HIS A 23 9.42 18.27 1.92
N VAL A 24 9.59 19.10 2.96
CA VAL A 24 9.87 20.54 2.84
C VAL A 24 11.10 20.80 1.97
N LYS A 25 12.23 20.12 2.24
CA LYS A 25 13.45 20.28 1.42
C LYS A 25 13.24 19.90 -0.05
N THR A 26 12.41 18.90 -0.35
CA THR A 26 12.11 18.55 -1.75
C THR A 26 11.40 19.69 -2.43
N ARG A 27 10.42 20.30 -1.75
CA ARG A 27 9.70 21.47 -2.26
C ARG A 27 10.64 22.66 -2.45
N GLU A 28 11.55 22.93 -1.52
CA GLU A 28 12.57 23.98 -1.64
C GLU A 28 13.44 23.78 -2.89
N TYR A 29 14.00 22.58 -3.08
CA TYR A 29 14.84 22.29 -4.25
C TYR A 29 14.08 22.35 -5.58
N LEU A 30 12.81 21.94 -5.59
CA LEU A 30 11.96 22.03 -6.78
C LEU A 30 11.55 23.48 -7.08
N THR A 31 11.31 24.28 -6.05
CA THR A 31 10.98 25.71 -6.18
C THR A 31 12.19 26.48 -6.72
N ALA A 32 13.37 26.27 -6.12
CA ALA A 32 14.62 26.85 -6.62
C ALA A 32 14.92 26.43 -8.07
N TRP A 33 14.57 25.19 -8.46
CA TRP A 33 14.68 24.75 -9.85
C TRP A 33 13.74 25.52 -10.80
N ALA A 34 12.51 25.83 -10.35
CA ALA A 34 11.58 26.63 -11.13
C ALA A 34 12.06 28.08 -11.27
N GLU A 35 12.47 28.68 -10.17
CA GLU A 35 12.94 30.07 -10.08
C GLU A 35 14.20 30.33 -10.90
N ARG A 36 15.10 29.33 -11.02
CA ARG A 36 16.28 29.41 -11.92
C ARG A 36 15.92 29.69 -13.38
N SER A 37 14.70 29.35 -13.81
CA SER A 37 14.24 29.67 -15.17
C SER A 37 13.65 31.08 -15.24
N SER A 38 12.90 31.50 -14.22
CA SER A 38 12.37 32.86 -14.05
C SER A 38 11.83 33.00 -12.61
N PRO A 39 12.00 34.16 -11.94
CA PRO A 39 11.47 34.40 -10.59
C PRO A 39 9.95 34.25 -10.46
N THR A 40 9.21 34.36 -11.58
CA THR A 40 7.75 34.24 -11.61
C THR A 40 7.24 32.83 -11.93
N MET A 41 8.13 31.85 -12.10
CA MET A 41 7.76 30.47 -12.41
C MET A 41 7.09 29.79 -11.22
N ALA A 42 5.86 29.33 -11.39
CA ALA A 42 5.17 28.53 -10.39
C ALA A 42 5.60 27.05 -10.48
N LEU A 43 5.77 26.41 -9.32
CA LEU A 43 5.92 24.96 -9.21
C LEU A 43 4.54 24.31 -9.10
N VAL A 44 4.27 23.33 -9.97
CA VAL A 44 3.06 22.49 -9.91
C VAL A 44 3.46 21.05 -9.62
N SER A 45 2.79 20.41 -8.67
CA SER A 45 3.10 19.06 -8.20
C SER A 45 1.97 18.06 -8.47
N GLY A 46 2.27 17.01 -9.21
CA GLY A 46 1.40 15.85 -9.42
C GLY A 46 1.81 14.67 -8.55
N ARG A 47 0.86 13.97 -7.93
CA ARG A 47 1.12 12.73 -7.18
C ARG A 47 0.18 11.63 -7.65
N VAL A 48 0.75 10.45 -7.91
CA VAL A 48 0.02 9.27 -8.36
C VAL A 48 0.50 8.06 -7.56
N PHE A 49 -0.45 7.30 -7.02
CA PHE A 49 -0.17 6.05 -6.33
C PHE A 49 -0.98 4.93 -7.00
N LEU A 50 -0.27 4.01 -7.68
CA LEU A 50 -0.86 2.90 -8.41
C LEU A 50 -0.81 1.63 -7.55
N THR A 51 -1.83 0.78 -7.70
CA THR A 51 -1.86 -0.53 -7.04
C THR A 51 -2.70 -1.53 -7.84
N ARG A 52 -2.22 -2.77 -7.92
CA ARG A 52 -2.92 -3.88 -8.59
C ARG A 52 -4.01 -4.53 -7.72
N THR A 53 -3.96 -4.33 -6.41
CA THR A 53 -4.99 -4.85 -5.48
C THR A 53 -6.23 -3.97 -5.39
N GLY A 54 -6.15 -2.76 -5.95
CA GLY A 54 -7.25 -1.80 -6.01
C GLY A 54 -8.27 -2.06 -7.12
N THR A 55 -8.95 -1.01 -7.55
CA THR A 55 -9.90 -1.06 -8.67
C THR A 55 -9.16 -1.26 -10.00
N THR A 56 -9.88 -1.70 -11.04
CA THR A 56 -9.34 -1.79 -12.41
C THR A 56 -8.77 -0.45 -12.88
N LEU A 57 -9.35 0.68 -12.45
CA LEU A 57 -8.83 2.00 -12.74
C LEU A 57 -7.48 2.25 -12.06
N GLN A 58 -7.29 1.86 -10.80
CA GLN A 58 -6.06 2.08 -10.01
C GLN A 58 -4.82 1.33 -10.53
N SER A 59 -5.01 0.39 -11.46
CA SER A 59 -3.96 -0.36 -12.15
C SER A 59 -3.93 -0.11 -13.66
N SER A 60 -4.66 0.89 -14.18
CA SER A 60 -4.77 1.18 -15.62
C SER A 60 -4.04 2.46 -16.02
N ARG A 61 -3.71 2.59 -17.32
CA ARG A 61 -3.21 3.88 -17.87
C ARG A 61 -4.25 4.99 -17.74
N SER A 62 -5.54 4.67 -17.90
CA SER A 62 -6.63 5.64 -17.75
C SER A 62 -6.68 6.22 -16.34
N GLY A 63 -6.55 5.37 -15.30
CA GLY A 63 -6.48 5.83 -13.92
C GLY A 63 -5.26 6.71 -13.65
N LEU A 64 -4.08 6.33 -14.15
CA LEU A 64 -2.87 7.16 -14.08
C LEU A 64 -3.13 8.57 -14.63
N ILE A 65 -3.69 8.65 -15.85
CA ILE A 65 -3.97 9.94 -16.51
C ILE A 65 -4.96 10.77 -15.70
N ARG A 66 -6.06 10.14 -15.26
CA ARG A 66 -7.07 10.79 -14.42
C ARG A 66 -6.45 11.37 -13.16
N THR A 67 -5.63 10.60 -12.46
CA THR A 67 -4.97 11.05 -11.22
C THR A 67 -3.96 12.16 -11.48
N ILE A 68 -3.18 12.09 -12.57
CA ILE A 68 -2.24 13.17 -12.94
C ILE A 68 -3.01 14.46 -13.23
N LEU A 69 -4.02 14.40 -14.10
CA LEU A 69 -4.81 15.56 -14.50
C LEU A 69 -5.52 16.18 -13.28
N HIS A 70 -6.14 15.34 -12.45
CA HIS A 70 -6.76 15.78 -11.20
C HIS A 70 -5.72 16.45 -10.29
N SER A 71 -4.62 15.77 -9.94
CA SER A 71 -3.62 16.29 -9.01
C SER A 71 -3.01 17.62 -9.48
N ILE A 72 -2.71 17.75 -10.77
CA ILE A 72 -2.15 18.97 -11.36
C ILE A 72 -3.19 20.09 -11.38
N SER A 73 -4.44 19.79 -11.70
CA SER A 73 -5.53 20.77 -11.72
C SER A 73 -5.90 21.26 -10.32
N THR A 74 -5.83 20.39 -9.31
CA THR A 74 -6.03 20.77 -7.91
C THR A 74 -4.93 21.71 -7.42
N ASP A 75 -3.66 21.42 -7.75
CA ASP A 75 -2.52 22.24 -7.33
C ASP A 75 -2.44 23.56 -8.13
N CYS A 76 -2.93 23.57 -9.38
CA CYS A 76 -2.98 24.76 -10.22
C CYS A 76 -4.30 24.87 -11.00
N PRO A 77 -5.37 25.41 -10.38
CA PRO A 77 -6.69 25.53 -11.02
C PRO A 77 -6.69 26.36 -12.31
N SER A 78 -5.74 27.28 -12.46
CA SER A 78 -5.56 28.08 -13.69
C SER A 78 -5.26 27.26 -14.96
N LEU A 79 -4.90 25.97 -14.82
CA LEU A 79 -4.71 25.06 -15.96
C LEU A 79 -6.03 24.46 -16.46
N ILE A 80 -7.10 24.45 -15.67
CA ILE A 80 -8.38 23.82 -16.03
C ILE A 80 -8.94 24.39 -17.34
N PRO A 81 -9.00 25.72 -17.58
CA PRO A 81 -9.52 26.27 -18.83
C PRO A 81 -8.68 25.89 -20.06
N LEU A 82 -7.39 25.60 -19.86
CA LEU A 82 -6.49 25.18 -20.93
C LEU A 82 -6.62 23.68 -21.24
N LEU A 83 -6.81 22.86 -20.21
CA LEU A 83 -6.90 21.40 -20.34
C LEU A 83 -8.31 20.95 -20.77
N PHE A 84 -9.34 21.65 -20.30
CA PHE A 84 -10.76 21.33 -20.49
C PHE A 84 -11.55 22.58 -20.91
N PRO A 85 -11.27 23.17 -22.09
CA PRO A 85 -11.87 24.44 -22.50
C PRO A 85 -13.39 24.37 -22.71
N GLU A 86 -13.90 23.25 -23.23
CA GLU A 86 -15.32 23.04 -23.49
C GLU A 86 -16.08 22.87 -22.16
N GLU A 87 -15.57 22.01 -21.29
CA GLU A 87 -16.15 21.71 -19.98
C GLU A 87 -16.09 22.93 -19.06
N TRP A 88 -15.01 23.73 -19.12
CA TRP A 88 -14.92 25.01 -18.43
C TRP A 88 -16.02 25.97 -18.91
N THR A 89 -16.20 26.09 -20.23
CA THR A 89 -17.24 26.96 -20.81
C THR A 89 -18.63 26.50 -20.40
N HIS A 90 -18.90 25.20 -20.41
CA HIS A 90 -20.18 24.63 -19.98
C HIS A 90 -20.43 24.88 -18.49
N SER A 91 -19.40 24.67 -17.65
CA SER A 91 -19.48 24.95 -16.21
C SER A 91 -19.78 26.42 -15.92
N THR A 92 -19.20 27.36 -16.67
CA THR A 92 -19.48 28.80 -16.49
C THR A 92 -20.86 29.23 -16.99
N ARG A 93 -21.55 28.35 -17.74
CA ARG A 93 -22.87 28.59 -18.32
C ARG A 93 -23.96 27.73 -17.67
N ASP A 94 -23.64 27.06 -16.56
CA ASP A 94 -24.52 26.11 -15.85
C ASP A 94 -25.14 25.04 -16.79
N LEU A 95 -24.35 24.56 -17.74
CA LEU A 95 -24.74 23.48 -18.66
C LEU A 95 -24.24 22.12 -18.13
N ASP A 96 -24.98 21.06 -18.44
CA ASP A 96 -24.58 19.69 -18.10
C ASP A 96 -23.22 19.33 -18.72
N ILE A 97 -22.31 18.84 -17.88
CA ILE A 97 -20.97 18.43 -18.28
C ILE A 97 -20.97 16.92 -18.51
N VAL A 98 -20.92 16.51 -19.77
CA VAL A 98 -20.75 15.10 -20.15
C VAL A 98 -19.27 14.80 -20.36
N PHE A 99 -18.66 14.10 -19.39
CA PHE A 99 -17.27 13.66 -19.49
C PHE A 99 -17.13 12.34 -20.26
N VAL A 100 -16.44 12.37 -21.40
CA VAL A 100 -16.15 11.17 -22.22
C VAL A 100 -14.65 10.83 -22.15
N ASP A 101 -14.29 9.55 -22.06
CA ASP A 101 -12.89 9.10 -21.85
C ASP A 101 -11.87 9.62 -22.87
N ASN A 102 -12.28 9.85 -24.13
CA ASN A 102 -11.40 10.40 -25.15
C ASN A 102 -10.89 11.83 -24.80
N ARG A 103 -11.65 12.57 -24.00
CA ARG A 103 -11.28 13.93 -23.55
C ARG A 103 -10.09 13.93 -22.61
N LEU A 104 -9.96 12.91 -21.76
CA LEU A 104 -8.85 12.78 -20.82
C LEU A 104 -7.52 12.56 -21.54
N ASN A 105 -7.51 11.72 -22.59
CA ASN A 105 -6.31 11.56 -23.42
C ASN A 105 -5.95 12.88 -24.13
N LYS A 106 -6.93 13.60 -24.68
CA LYS A 106 -6.70 14.91 -25.29
C LYS A 106 -6.13 15.92 -24.29
N ALA A 107 -6.71 16.02 -23.10
CA ALA A 107 -6.21 16.90 -22.04
C ALA A 107 -4.79 16.51 -21.61
N PHE A 108 -4.49 15.21 -21.54
CA PHE A 108 -3.15 14.73 -21.22
C PHE A 108 -2.13 15.05 -22.32
N GLU A 109 -2.49 14.92 -23.60
CA GLU A 109 -1.64 15.37 -24.71
C GLU A 109 -1.41 16.88 -24.68
N THR A 110 -2.46 17.68 -24.41
CA THR A 110 -2.35 19.13 -24.24
C THR A 110 -1.42 19.47 -23.09
N LEU A 111 -1.53 18.79 -21.95
CA LEU A 111 -0.65 18.96 -20.80
C LEU A 111 0.82 18.71 -21.19
N LYS A 112 1.09 17.64 -21.95
CA LYS A 112 2.46 17.27 -22.36
C LYS A 112 3.06 18.22 -23.39
N THR A 113 2.27 18.68 -24.35
CA THR A 113 2.78 19.31 -25.59
C THR A 113 2.58 20.82 -25.65
N SER A 114 1.58 21.37 -24.95
CA SER A 114 1.24 22.79 -25.07
C SER A 114 2.29 23.70 -24.40
N PRO A 115 2.94 24.62 -25.15
CA PRO A 115 3.88 25.57 -24.57
C PRO A 115 3.25 26.51 -23.53
N LEU A 116 1.94 26.77 -23.65
CA LEU A 116 1.19 27.62 -22.71
C LEU A 116 1.17 27.06 -21.29
N VAL A 117 1.23 25.74 -21.15
CA VAL A 117 1.35 25.08 -19.83
C VAL A 117 2.64 25.52 -19.16
N TYR A 118 3.76 25.48 -19.89
CA TYR A 118 5.12 25.67 -19.37
C TYR A 118 5.63 27.12 -19.42
N LYS A 119 4.85 28.05 -20.00
CA LYS A 119 5.23 29.47 -20.11
C LYS A 119 5.57 30.11 -18.76
N ALA A 120 4.85 29.73 -17.71
CA ALA A 120 5.03 30.28 -16.36
C ALA A 120 5.09 29.18 -15.29
N ARG A 121 5.30 27.92 -15.68
CA ARG A 121 5.17 26.77 -14.77
C ARG A 121 6.23 25.71 -15.03
N LYS A 122 6.68 25.09 -13.95
CA LYS A 122 7.43 23.83 -13.96
C LYS A 122 6.61 22.76 -13.27
N ILE A 123 6.66 21.54 -13.80
CA ILE A 123 5.86 20.42 -13.27
C ILE A 123 6.78 19.37 -12.64
N ALA A 124 6.47 18.97 -11.42
CA ALA A 124 7.08 17.84 -10.74
C ALA A 124 6.04 16.74 -10.53
N ILE A 125 6.33 15.50 -10.92
CA ILE A 125 5.37 14.38 -10.82
C ILE A 125 6.01 13.24 -10.04
N PHE A 126 5.27 12.71 -9.08
CA PHE A 126 5.65 11.55 -8.28
C PHE A 126 4.71 10.40 -8.62
N ILE A 127 5.26 9.27 -9.07
CA ILE A 127 4.49 8.09 -9.49
C ILE A 127 4.96 6.88 -8.69
N ASP A 128 4.08 6.31 -7.89
CA ASP A 128 4.35 5.07 -7.15
C ASP A 128 3.78 3.86 -7.88
N GLY A 129 4.57 2.78 -8.01
CA GLY A 129 4.10 1.50 -8.55
C GLY A 129 3.99 1.48 -10.07
N LEU A 130 5.00 1.94 -10.81
CA LEU A 130 4.96 1.94 -12.29
C LEU A 130 4.84 0.52 -12.87
N ASP A 131 5.35 -0.48 -12.17
CA ASP A 131 5.22 -1.91 -12.52
C ASP A 131 3.84 -2.50 -12.17
N GLU A 132 3.02 -1.80 -11.39
CA GLU A 132 1.68 -2.26 -10.97
C GLU A 132 0.62 -2.07 -12.07
N ILE A 133 0.97 -1.41 -13.18
CA ILE A 133 0.07 -1.23 -14.31
C ILE A 133 -0.19 -2.55 -15.02
N SER A 134 -1.47 -2.91 -15.08
CA SER A 134 -2.03 -4.04 -15.79
C SER A 134 -3.11 -3.56 -16.75
N ASP A 135 -2.69 -3.00 -17.88
CA ASP A 135 -3.57 -2.57 -18.96
C ASP A 135 -3.30 -3.42 -20.20
N GLN A 136 -4.37 -3.93 -20.83
CA GLN A 136 -4.27 -4.71 -22.06
C GLN A 136 -3.71 -3.89 -23.23
N TYR A 137 -3.89 -2.57 -23.20
CA TYR A 137 -3.49 -1.65 -24.25
C TYR A 137 -2.20 -0.89 -23.94
N CYS A 138 -1.77 -0.84 -22.67
CA CYS A 138 -0.54 -0.15 -22.28
C CYS A 138 0.29 -0.97 -21.29
N ARG A 139 1.41 -1.49 -21.77
CA ARG A 139 2.38 -2.16 -20.88
C ARG A 139 3.32 -1.13 -20.24
N PRO A 140 3.85 -1.40 -19.04
CA PRO A 140 4.82 -0.51 -18.37
C PRO A 140 5.94 0.04 -19.27
N PRO A 141 6.53 -0.71 -20.23
CA PRO A 141 7.57 -0.21 -21.12
C PRO A 141 7.13 0.95 -22.02
N GLN A 142 5.89 0.91 -22.53
CA GLN A 142 5.35 1.96 -23.40
C GLN A 142 5.12 3.24 -22.62
N LEU A 143 4.60 3.11 -21.40
CA LEU A 143 4.42 4.24 -20.50
C LEU A 143 5.76 4.86 -20.10
N VAL A 144 6.77 4.05 -19.78
CA VAL A 144 8.12 4.52 -19.47
C VAL A 144 8.66 5.40 -20.61
N ASP A 145 8.48 4.99 -21.86
CA ASP A 145 8.90 5.78 -23.01
C ASP A 145 8.09 7.08 -23.14
N GLU A 146 6.79 7.04 -22.90
CA GLU A 146 5.91 8.22 -22.89
C GLU A 146 6.35 9.24 -21.82
N LEU A 147 6.59 8.79 -20.59
CA LEU A 147 7.08 9.63 -19.49
C LEU A 147 8.47 10.18 -19.80
N ARG A 148 9.36 9.36 -20.37
CA ARG A 148 10.69 9.81 -20.80
C ARG A 148 10.60 10.97 -21.78
N ARG A 149 9.79 10.84 -22.84
CA ARG A 149 9.59 11.90 -23.85
C ARG A 149 9.05 13.17 -23.22
N TRP A 150 8.14 13.04 -22.25
CA TRP A 150 7.60 14.19 -21.54
C TRP A 150 8.65 14.97 -20.73
N THR A 151 9.69 14.31 -20.23
CA THR A 151 10.75 14.98 -19.46
C THR A 151 11.77 15.77 -20.29
N VAL A 152 11.66 15.75 -21.61
CA VAL A 152 12.51 16.50 -22.54
C VAL A 152 12.21 18.01 -22.40
N GLY A 153 13.24 18.86 -22.46
CA GLY A 153 13.07 20.33 -22.39
C GLY A 153 13.11 20.95 -20.98
N ASN A 154 13.49 20.18 -19.95
CA ASN A 154 13.74 20.67 -18.58
C ASN A 154 12.57 21.43 -17.91
N SER A 155 11.34 21.26 -18.40
CA SER A 155 10.13 21.82 -17.77
C SER A 155 9.39 20.83 -16.88
N VAL A 156 9.77 19.55 -16.96
CA VAL A 156 9.14 18.46 -16.23
C VAL A 156 10.20 17.62 -15.51
N LYS A 157 9.94 17.34 -14.23
CA LYS A 157 10.67 16.37 -13.43
C LYS A 157 9.73 15.25 -13.01
N ILE A 158 10.13 14.00 -13.20
CA ILE A 158 9.36 12.84 -12.80
C ILE A 158 10.20 11.99 -11.85
N CYS A 159 9.65 11.64 -10.69
CA CYS A 159 10.19 10.67 -9.77
C CYS A 159 9.25 9.47 -9.75
N ALA A 160 9.72 8.31 -10.23
CA ALA A 160 8.91 7.11 -10.32
C ALA A 160 9.49 6.00 -9.44
N SER A 161 8.62 5.24 -8.76
CA SER A 161 9.00 4.02 -8.06
C SER A 161 8.60 2.78 -8.87
N SER A 162 9.41 1.72 -8.79
CA SER A 162 9.06 0.42 -9.36
C SER A 162 9.73 -0.74 -8.62
N ARG A 163 9.17 -1.95 -8.73
CA ARG A 163 9.94 -3.18 -8.46
C ARG A 163 11.08 -3.32 -9.47
N VAL A 164 12.09 -4.11 -9.11
CA VAL A 164 13.20 -4.45 -10.01
C VAL A 164 12.64 -5.32 -11.13
N ALA A 165 12.48 -4.73 -12.31
CA ALA A 165 11.96 -5.39 -13.49
C ALA A 165 12.92 -5.15 -14.66
N PRO A 166 13.53 -6.19 -15.26
CA PRO A 166 14.55 -6.03 -16.30
C PRO A 166 14.13 -5.12 -17.47
N VAL A 167 12.85 -5.17 -17.84
CA VAL A 167 12.30 -4.37 -18.95
C VAL A 167 12.25 -2.87 -18.62
N ILE A 168 11.92 -2.52 -17.36
CA ILE A 168 11.93 -1.14 -16.88
C ILE A 168 13.38 -0.69 -16.65
N ASP A 169 14.21 -1.57 -16.08
CA ASP A 169 15.64 -1.35 -15.84
C ASP A 169 16.41 -1.00 -17.09
N ASN A 170 16.23 -1.76 -18.16
CA ASN A 170 16.96 -1.49 -19.41
C ASN A 170 16.56 -0.14 -20.02
N ARG A 171 15.30 0.28 -19.91
CA ARG A 171 14.82 1.55 -20.47
C ARG A 171 15.23 2.76 -19.64
N LEU A 172 15.36 2.58 -18.32
CA LEU A 172 15.67 3.65 -17.39
C LEU A 172 17.13 3.66 -16.92
N ARG A 173 17.98 2.75 -17.41
CA ARG A 173 19.39 2.59 -16.99
C ARG A 173 20.21 3.89 -17.04
N GLN A 174 19.92 4.77 -17.99
CA GLN A 174 20.62 6.05 -18.16
C GLN A 174 20.21 7.14 -17.15
N PHE A 175 19.13 6.92 -16.38
CA PHE A 175 18.63 7.89 -15.41
C PHE A 175 19.14 7.58 -14.00
N PRO A 176 19.29 8.59 -13.14
CA PRO A 176 19.67 8.37 -11.75
C PRO A 176 18.62 7.54 -11.01
N SER A 177 19.09 6.56 -10.24
CA SER A 177 18.23 5.66 -9.47
C SER A 177 18.69 5.49 -8.03
N LEU A 178 17.75 5.41 -7.09
CA LEU A 178 17.97 4.99 -5.71
C LEU A 178 17.48 3.55 -5.52
N LYS A 179 18.40 2.62 -5.24
CA LYS A 179 18.06 1.23 -4.88
C LYS A 179 17.78 1.14 -3.39
N LEU A 180 16.52 1.28 -2.99
CA LEU A 180 16.12 1.44 -1.59
C LEU A 180 16.57 0.27 -0.70
N HIS A 181 16.45 -0.96 -1.20
CA HIS A 181 16.91 -2.17 -0.50
C HIS A 181 18.42 -2.17 -0.15
N THR A 182 19.25 -1.43 -0.89
CA THR A 182 20.70 -1.33 -0.63
C THR A 182 21.05 -0.30 0.44
N VAL A 183 20.18 0.69 0.67
CA VAL A 183 20.42 1.79 1.63
C VAL A 183 19.66 1.62 2.95
N ASN A 184 18.73 0.66 3.02
CA ASN A 184 17.91 0.42 4.20
C ASN A 184 18.66 -0.22 5.38
N ARG A 185 19.89 -0.73 5.19
CA ARG A 185 20.64 -1.51 6.18
C ARG A 185 20.74 -0.80 7.54
N GLY A 186 21.10 0.49 7.54
CA GLY A 186 21.21 1.28 8.77
C GLY A 186 19.87 1.57 9.44
N GLY A 187 18.82 1.83 8.64
CA GLY A 187 17.47 2.06 9.16
C GLY A 187 16.87 0.80 9.78
N ILE A 188 17.06 -0.35 9.14
CA ILE A 188 16.66 -1.66 9.67
C ILE A 188 17.40 -1.97 10.97
N ALA A 189 18.71 -1.73 11.02
CA ALA A 189 19.51 -1.96 12.22
C ALA A 189 18.99 -1.14 13.41
N ARG A 190 18.70 0.15 13.18
CA ARG A 190 18.11 1.01 14.20
C ARG A 190 16.74 0.53 14.63
N PHE A 191 15.85 0.22 13.68
CA PHE A 191 14.51 -0.26 13.98
C PHE A 191 14.52 -1.56 14.80
N ALA A 192 15.37 -2.53 14.43
CA ALA A 192 15.50 -3.79 15.16
C ALA A 192 16.06 -3.57 16.58
N ARG A 193 17.07 -2.71 16.74
CA ARG A 193 17.62 -2.35 18.05
C ARG A 193 16.58 -1.68 18.95
N ASP A 194 15.87 -0.69 18.43
CA ASP A 194 14.87 0.06 19.20
C ASP A 194 13.76 -0.87 19.73
N ILE A 195 13.32 -1.85 18.93
CA ILE A 195 12.31 -2.84 19.34
C ILE A 195 12.86 -3.84 20.36
N LEU A 196 14.02 -4.44 20.08
CA LEU A 196 14.59 -5.47 20.97
C LEU A 196 15.05 -4.89 22.30
N ALA A 197 15.61 -3.67 22.32
CA ALA A 197 16.05 -3.02 23.54
C ALA A 197 14.87 -2.72 24.49
N ALA A 198 13.72 -2.32 23.95
CA ALA A 198 12.51 -2.10 24.75
C ALA A 198 12.02 -3.38 25.44
N GLU A 199 12.12 -4.53 24.77
CA GLU A 199 11.66 -5.81 25.31
C GLU A 199 12.72 -6.51 26.18
N MET A 200 13.98 -6.09 26.10
CA MET A 200 15.09 -6.63 26.89
C MET A 200 15.54 -5.67 28.00
N GLU A 201 14.77 -4.61 28.29
CA GLU A 201 15.11 -3.56 29.26
C GLU A 201 15.41 -4.13 30.67
N PHE A 202 14.80 -5.26 31.02
CA PHE A 202 15.01 -5.94 32.31
C PHE A 202 16.27 -6.83 32.38
N LEU A 203 16.98 -7.01 31.26
CA LEU A 203 18.18 -7.86 31.16
C LEU A 203 19.45 -6.99 31.17
N GLU A 204 19.85 -6.51 32.35
CA GLU A 204 21.11 -5.78 32.56
C GLU A 204 22.33 -6.72 32.63
N ASP A 205 22.54 -7.56 31.60
CA ASP A 205 23.71 -8.44 31.47
C ASP A 205 24.46 -8.15 30.15
N ALA A 206 25.78 -8.08 30.21
CA ALA A 206 26.65 -7.95 29.03
C ALA A 206 26.39 -9.06 27.98
N ARG A 207 26.02 -10.27 28.43
CA ARG A 207 25.62 -11.36 27.53
C ARG A 207 24.32 -11.07 26.76
N ALA A 208 23.37 -10.39 27.39
CA ALA A 208 22.11 -10.03 26.75
C ALA A 208 22.34 -9.03 25.61
N GLN A 209 23.22 -8.04 25.85
CA GLN A 209 23.61 -7.04 24.85
C GLN A 209 24.32 -7.66 23.64
N GLU A 210 25.29 -8.55 23.88
CA GLU A 210 25.99 -9.26 22.80
C GLU A 210 25.04 -10.09 21.94
N THR A 211 24.06 -10.74 22.59
CA THR A 211 23.07 -11.56 21.89
C THR A 211 22.09 -10.70 21.10
N MET A 212 21.64 -9.57 21.64
CA MET A 212 20.82 -8.60 20.90
C MET A 212 21.52 -8.14 19.63
N GLU A 213 22.79 -7.74 19.70
CA GLU A 213 23.57 -7.34 18.51
C GLU A 213 23.75 -8.49 17.51
N THR A 214 23.79 -9.73 18.00
CA THR A 214 23.84 -10.93 17.14
C THR A 214 22.53 -11.17 16.41
N LEU A 215 21.39 -11.02 17.09
CA LEU A 215 20.05 -11.10 16.50
C LEU A 215 19.82 -9.97 15.50
N VAL A 216 20.21 -8.74 15.83
CA VAL A 216 20.12 -7.57 14.94
C VAL A 216 20.92 -7.83 13.66
N ARG A 217 22.17 -8.32 13.76
CA ARG A 217 22.97 -8.68 12.58
C ARG A 217 22.28 -9.74 11.72
N HIS A 218 21.72 -10.78 12.32
CA HIS A 218 20.97 -11.81 11.60
C HIS A 218 19.74 -11.28 10.88
N VAL A 219 18.95 -10.43 11.54
CA VAL A 219 17.78 -9.79 10.95
C VAL A 219 18.21 -8.93 9.75
N ILE A 220 19.28 -8.15 9.89
CA ILE A 220 19.79 -7.31 8.81
C ILE A 220 20.20 -8.16 7.61
N ASP A 221 21.03 -9.18 7.83
CA ASP A 221 21.62 -10.00 6.76
C ASP A 221 20.57 -10.85 6.03
N ASN A 222 19.51 -11.27 6.71
CA ASN A 222 18.43 -12.04 6.09
C ASN A 222 17.33 -11.16 5.45
N SER A 223 17.17 -9.90 5.88
CA SER A 223 16.08 -9.03 5.43
C SER A 223 16.11 -8.67 3.95
N ASN A 224 17.27 -8.75 3.27
CA ASN A 224 17.47 -8.22 1.91
C ASN A 224 16.93 -6.78 1.73
N GLY A 225 16.97 -5.96 2.79
CA GLY A 225 16.47 -4.59 2.79
C GLY A 225 14.94 -4.44 2.87
N ALA A 226 14.18 -5.53 3.09
CA ALA A 226 12.73 -5.53 3.21
C ALA A 226 12.28 -5.23 4.66
N PHE A 227 11.79 -4.01 4.90
CA PHE A 227 11.21 -3.60 6.18
C PHE A 227 10.01 -4.46 6.60
N LEU A 228 9.18 -4.87 5.64
CA LEU A 228 8.04 -5.75 5.94
C LEU A 228 8.49 -7.08 6.54
N TRP A 229 9.52 -7.70 5.95
CA TRP A 229 10.12 -8.94 6.47
C TRP A 229 10.59 -8.73 7.91
N VAL A 230 11.36 -7.66 8.14
CA VAL A 230 11.88 -7.31 9.46
C VAL A 230 10.75 -7.11 10.48
N SER A 231 9.67 -6.42 10.09
CA SER A 231 8.54 -6.17 10.99
C SER A 231 7.79 -7.43 11.40
N LEU A 232 7.71 -8.44 10.51
CA LEU A 232 7.08 -9.72 10.81
C LEU A 232 7.97 -10.57 11.71
N ILE A 233 9.27 -10.64 11.43
CA ILE A 233 10.21 -11.40 12.24
C ILE A 233 10.37 -10.81 13.64
N LEU A 234 10.50 -9.49 13.76
CA LEU A 234 10.63 -8.85 15.07
C LEU A 234 9.42 -9.13 15.95
N ARG A 235 8.19 -9.14 15.40
CA ARG A 235 7.00 -9.51 16.19
C ARG A 235 7.11 -10.92 16.75
N ASP A 236 7.51 -11.89 15.93
CA ASP A 236 7.67 -13.28 16.34
C ASP A 236 8.80 -13.44 17.38
N LEU A 237 9.89 -12.69 17.24
CA LEU A 237 10.98 -12.65 18.23
C LEU A 237 10.53 -12.07 19.57
N VAL A 238 9.77 -10.96 19.54
CA VAL A 238 9.21 -10.34 20.75
C VAL A 238 8.26 -11.29 21.47
N VAL A 239 7.41 -12.01 20.75
CA VAL A 239 6.55 -13.05 21.36
C VAL A 239 7.40 -14.15 22.00
N GLY A 240 8.46 -14.59 21.33
CA GLY A 240 9.37 -15.59 21.88
C GLY A 240 10.12 -15.12 23.13
N LEU A 241 10.57 -13.86 23.17
CA LEU A 241 11.20 -13.25 24.34
C LEU A 241 10.23 -13.19 25.54
N ASN A 242 8.99 -12.74 25.29
CA ASN A 242 7.96 -12.66 26.32
C ASN A 242 7.54 -14.03 26.88
N ASN A 243 7.72 -15.10 26.10
CA ASN A 243 7.51 -16.48 26.55
C ASN A 243 8.74 -17.11 27.25
N ALA A 244 9.75 -16.30 27.59
CA ALA A 244 11.00 -16.73 28.21
C ALA A 244 11.76 -17.82 27.41
N ASN A 245 11.60 -17.83 26.08
CA ASN A 245 12.41 -18.71 25.24
C ASN A 245 13.89 -18.36 25.40
N SER A 246 14.75 -19.39 25.42
CA SER A 246 16.19 -19.14 25.44
C SER A 246 16.61 -18.35 24.19
N LEU A 247 17.59 -17.48 24.36
CA LEU A 247 18.12 -16.67 23.26
C LEU A 247 18.69 -17.55 22.12
N GLU A 248 19.22 -18.73 22.46
CA GLU A 248 19.66 -19.74 21.49
C GLU A 248 18.49 -20.28 20.64
N THR A 249 17.32 -20.50 21.26
CA THR A 249 16.11 -20.91 20.53
C THR A 249 15.66 -19.83 19.56
N LEU A 250 15.70 -18.56 19.97
CA LEU A 250 15.36 -17.43 19.11
C LEU A 250 16.36 -17.28 17.97
N TYR A 251 17.64 -17.43 18.25
CA TYR A 251 18.69 -17.42 17.25
C TYR A 251 18.48 -18.53 16.21
N ASN A 252 18.29 -19.77 16.64
CA ASN A 252 18.03 -20.90 15.75
C ASN A 252 16.78 -20.66 14.89
N LYS A 253 15.73 -20.07 15.48
CA LYS A 253 14.53 -19.67 14.74
C LYS A 253 14.82 -18.62 13.67
N THR A 254 15.63 -17.59 13.97
CA THR A 254 16.06 -16.61 12.95
C THR A 254 16.87 -17.21 11.82
N THR A 255 17.67 -18.24 12.08
CA THR A 255 18.47 -18.90 11.04
C THR A 255 17.65 -19.80 10.13
N SER A 256 16.53 -20.36 10.61
CA SER A 256 15.62 -21.18 9.81
C SER A 256 14.62 -20.38 8.99
N LEU A 257 14.52 -19.06 9.21
CA LEU A 257 13.52 -18.23 8.54
C LEU A 257 13.89 -17.95 7.08
N PRO A 258 12.92 -18.03 6.16
CA PRO A 258 13.16 -17.78 4.75
C PRO A 258 13.49 -16.31 4.50
N ARG A 259 14.44 -16.04 3.60
CA ARG A 259 14.85 -14.68 3.21
C ARG A 259 13.87 -13.99 2.26
N ASP A 260 12.96 -14.76 1.68
CA ASP A 260 11.98 -14.31 0.71
C ASP A 260 10.61 -14.12 1.37
N LEU A 261 9.88 -13.08 0.96
CA LEU A 261 8.59 -12.75 1.55
C LEU A 261 7.51 -13.80 1.23
N ASP A 262 7.53 -14.41 0.05
CA ASP A 262 6.50 -15.39 -0.33
C ASP A 262 6.63 -16.66 0.52
N HIS A 263 7.88 -17.11 0.73
CA HIS A 263 8.16 -18.22 1.64
C HIS A 263 7.85 -17.86 3.09
N LEU A 264 8.16 -16.63 3.53
CA LEU A 264 7.81 -16.17 4.88
C LEU A 264 6.29 -16.18 5.09
N TYR A 265 5.50 -15.75 4.10
CA TYR A 265 4.04 -15.83 4.20
C TYR A 265 3.58 -17.27 4.32
N ASN A 266 4.13 -18.19 3.52
CA ASN A 266 3.78 -19.61 3.62
C ASN A 266 4.12 -20.17 5.01
N ASP A 267 5.28 -19.85 5.56
CA ASP A 267 5.67 -20.32 6.90
C ASP A 267 4.78 -19.72 7.99
N LEU A 268 4.42 -18.44 7.89
CA LEU A 268 3.45 -17.80 8.79
C LEU A 268 2.07 -18.46 8.68
N LEU A 269 1.59 -18.73 7.48
CA LEU A 269 0.32 -19.44 7.22
C LEU A 269 0.37 -20.88 7.78
N LEU A 270 1.46 -21.60 7.58
CA LEU A 270 1.71 -22.94 8.13
C LEU A 270 1.83 -22.93 9.66
N SER A 271 2.36 -21.86 10.26
CA SER A 271 2.40 -21.73 11.71
C SER A 271 1.01 -21.50 12.32
N MET A 272 0.12 -20.77 11.62
CA MET A 272 -1.28 -20.59 12.03
C MET A 272 -2.07 -21.91 11.98
N HIS A 273 -1.69 -22.85 11.12
CA HIS A 273 -2.29 -24.20 11.12
C HIS A 273 -2.09 -24.98 12.43
N ARG A 274 -1.19 -24.57 13.33
CA ARG A 274 -0.95 -25.29 14.59
C ARG A 274 -1.69 -24.70 15.80
N ASN A 275 -2.21 -23.47 15.71
CA ASN A 275 -2.90 -22.74 16.78
C ASN A 275 -4.22 -22.16 16.24
N ASP A 276 -5.37 -22.64 16.73
CA ASP A 276 -6.71 -22.13 16.42
C ASP A 276 -6.99 -21.92 14.92
N GLU A 277 -6.81 -23.01 14.16
CA GLU A 277 -6.92 -23.21 12.71
C GLU A 277 -8.03 -22.43 11.97
N ASN A 278 -9.12 -22.07 12.65
CA ASN A 278 -10.33 -21.58 12.03
C ASN A 278 -10.40 -20.05 11.93
N GLN A 279 -9.92 -19.32 12.94
CA GLN A 279 -10.28 -17.90 13.05
C GLN A 279 -9.40 -17.00 12.18
N ALA A 280 -8.09 -17.24 12.19
CA ALA A 280 -7.12 -16.47 11.40
C ALA A 280 -7.44 -16.53 9.90
N TYR A 281 -7.71 -17.74 9.39
CA TYR A 281 -8.04 -17.90 7.98
C TYR A 281 -9.35 -17.24 7.57
N ARG A 282 -10.38 -17.31 8.41
CA ARG A 282 -11.64 -16.62 8.13
C ARG A 282 -11.45 -15.10 8.13
N PHE A 283 -10.61 -14.55 9.02
CA PHE A 283 -10.25 -13.13 9.00
C PHE A 283 -9.52 -12.75 7.71
N LEU A 284 -8.55 -13.55 7.27
CA LEU A 284 -7.86 -13.34 6.00
C LEU A 284 -8.81 -13.42 4.80
N SER A 285 -9.73 -14.40 4.78
CA SER A 285 -10.75 -14.53 3.74
C SER A 285 -11.71 -13.33 3.73
N LEU A 286 -12.20 -12.89 4.89
CA LEU A 286 -13.07 -11.70 4.96
C LEU A 286 -12.34 -10.45 4.46
N ALA A 287 -11.06 -10.28 4.82
CA ALA A 287 -10.24 -9.17 4.33
C ALA A 287 -10.02 -9.20 2.81
N LEU A 288 -10.14 -10.36 2.15
CA LEU A 288 -10.04 -10.50 0.69
C LEU A 288 -11.32 -10.13 -0.05
N VAL A 289 -12.49 -10.18 0.60
CA VAL A 289 -13.80 -9.93 -0.01
C VAL A 289 -14.03 -8.42 -0.19
N PRO A 290 -14.39 -7.93 -1.39
CA PRO A 290 -14.82 -6.55 -1.60
C PRO A 290 -16.16 -6.24 -0.91
N PRO A 291 -16.40 -4.99 -0.44
CA PRO A 291 -15.52 -3.83 -0.56
C PRO A 291 -14.40 -3.81 0.50
N GLN A 292 -13.18 -3.46 0.07
CA GLN A 292 -12.02 -3.23 0.94
C GLN A 292 -11.73 -1.73 1.07
N PRO A 293 -11.17 -1.25 2.20
CA PRO A 293 -10.86 -2.00 3.44
C PRO A 293 -12.11 -2.29 4.27
N CYS A 294 -12.15 -3.48 4.89
CA CYS A 294 -13.34 -4.03 5.54
C CYS A 294 -13.53 -3.44 6.95
N PRO A 295 -14.74 -3.01 7.36
CA PRO A 295 -14.98 -2.51 8.72
C PRO A 295 -14.67 -3.54 9.81
N LEU A 296 -13.98 -3.13 10.89
CA LEU A 296 -13.58 -4.00 12.00
C LEU A 296 -14.78 -4.70 12.66
N ILE A 297 -15.94 -4.04 12.67
CA ILE A 297 -17.16 -4.60 13.22
C ILE A 297 -17.54 -5.95 12.57
N GLN A 298 -17.25 -6.15 11.28
CA GLN A 298 -17.55 -7.41 10.59
C GLN A 298 -16.70 -8.57 11.13
N PHE A 299 -15.45 -8.30 11.53
CA PHE A 299 -14.58 -9.28 12.16
C PHE A 299 -15.08 -9.70 13.55
N SER A 300 -15.76 -8.80 14.27
CA SER A 300 -16.25 -9.09 15.61
C SER A 300 -17.34 -10.17 15.63
N PHE A 301 -18.14 -10.24 14.57
CA PHE A 301 -19.25 -11.19 14.45
C PHE A 301 -18.86 -12.51 13.78
N LEU A 302 -17.70 -12.57 13.15
CA LEU A 302 -17.29 -13.69 12.32
C LEU A 302 -17.23 -15.02 13.10
N ARG A 303 -16.96 -14.98 14.41
CA ARG A 303 -17.01 -16.17 15.27
C ARG A 303 -18.44 -16.59 15.56
N ASP A 304 -19.27 -15.63 15.98
CA ASP A 304 -20.68 -15.85 16.33
C ASP A 304 -21.50 -16.39 15.16
N TRP A 305 -21.12 -16.03 13.92
CA TRP A 305 -21.77 -16.49 12.69
C TRP A 305 -21.43 -17.94 12.32
N VAL A 306 -20.25 -18.43 12.71
CA VAL A 306 -19.85 -19.81 12.36
C VAL A 306 -20.32 -20.81 13.42
N ASP A 307 -20.38 -20.39 14.68
CA ASP A 307 -20.90 -21.22 15.77
C ASP A 307 -22.44 -21.31 15.75
N ARG A 308 -23.12 -20.50 14.92
CA ARG A 308 -24.59 -20.44 14.77
C ARG A 308 -24.97 -20.72 13.31
N THR A 309 -25.23 -21.98 12.99
CA THR A 309 -25.80 -22.40 11.68
C THR A 309 -27.23 -21.92 11.43
N ASP A 310 -27.84 -21.28 12.44
CA ASP A 310 -29.27 -21.07 12.58
C ASP A 310 -29.61 -19.60 12.90
N LEU A 311 -28.69 -18.66 12.60
CA LEU A 311 -29.05 -17.24 12.55
C LEU A 311 -29.96 -17.02 11.33
N PRO A 312 -31.25 -16.66 11.51
CA PRO A 312 -32.06 -16.19 10.40
C PRO A 312 -31.44 -14.90 9.85
N ASP A 313 -31.79 -14.50 8.62
CA ASP A 313 -31.41 -13.22 7.98
C ASP A 313 -31.91 -11.96 8.76
N GLN A 314 -32.22 -12.10 10.05
CA GLN A 314 -32.67 -11.04 10.93
C GLN A 314 -31.49 -10.16 11.35
N ALA A 315 -31.75 -8.86 11.29
CA ALA A 315 -30.85 -7.82 11.76
C ALA A 315 -30.28 -8.16 13.14
N LEU A 316 -28.96 -8.06 13.28
CA LEU A 316 -28.28 -8.15 14.57
C LEU A 316 -29.02 -7.26 15.58
N PRO A 317 -29.37 -7.77 16.78
CA PRO A 317 -30.07 -6.97 17.76
C PRO A 317 -29.25 -5.70 18.06
N PRO A 318 -29.91 -4.54 18.24
CA PRO A 318 -29.21 -3.28 18.45
C PRO A 318 -28.27 -3.41 19.65
N LEU A 319 -26.96 -3.35 19.37
CA LEU A 319 -25.93 -3.41 20.40
C LEU A 319 -25.93 -2.09 21.17
N SER A 320 -25.96 -2.18 22.50
CA SER A 320 -25.68 -1.01 23.32
C SER A 320 -24.26 -0.50 23.05
N SER A 321 -24.05 0.80 23.20
CA SER A 321 -22.74 1.45 22.94
C SER A 321 -21.59 0.79 23.74
N ASN A 322 -21.85 0.36 24.97
CA ASN A 322 -20.85 -0.35 25.79
C ASN A 322 -20.54 -1.75 25.27
N LYS A 323 -21.55 -2.53 24.85
CA LYS A 323 -21.33 -3.85 24.25
C LYS A 323 -20.57 -3.73 22.92
N LEU A 324 -20.92 -2.74 22.11
CA LEU A 324 -20.23 -2.45 20.84
C LEU A 324 -18.73 -2.16 21.06
N LYS A 325 -18.40 -1.31 22.04
CA LYS A 325 -16.99 -1.03 22.39
C LYS A 325 -16.24 -2.29 22.82
N GLN A 326 -16.87 -3.17 23.60
CA GLN A 326 -16.28 -4.44 24.02
C GLN A 326 -16.08 -5.39 22.82
N CYS A 327 -17.05 -5.50 21.92
CA CYS A 327 -16.94 -6.30 20.69
C CYS A 327 -15.79 -5.82 19.81
N LEU A 328 -15.67 -4.50 19.60
CA LEU A 328 -14.57 -3.92 18.82
C LEU A 328 -13.22 -4.15 19.51
N ALA A 329 -13.12 -3.95 20.83
CA ALA A 329 -11.89 -4.20 21.57
C ALA A 329 -11.45 -5.68 21.49
N ARG A 330 -12.41 -6.62 21.56
CA ARG A 330 -12.15 -8.04 21.36
C ARG A 330 -11.66 -8.33 19.94
N ALA A 331 -12.37 -7.82 18.92
CA ALA A 331 -12.00 -8.00 17.52
C ALA A 331 -10.58 -7.47 17.23
N ARG A 332 -10.19 -6.33 17.82
CA ARG A 332 -8.82 -5.81 17.70
C ARG A 332 -7.78 -6.80 18.21
N ARG A 333 -7.99 -7.36 19.41
CA ARG A 333 -7.06 -8.32 20.00
C ARG A 333 -6.98 -9.60 19.17
N GLN A 334 -8.10 -10.08 18.66
CA GLN A 334 -8.15 -11.28 17.83
C GLN A 334 -7.46 -11.05 16.47
N VAL A 335 -7.73 -9.94 15.77
CA VAL A 335 -7.03 -9.63 14.52
C VAL A 335 -5.52 -9.48 14.75
N ALA A 336 -5.11 -8.83 15.85
CA ALA A 336 -3.70 -8.66 16.18
C ALA A 336 -2.99 -9.98 16.57
N GLY A 337 -3.66 -10.83 17.35
CA GLY A 337 -3.11 -12.09 17.84
C GLY A 337 -3.17 -13.22 16.81
N ASP A 338 -4.32 -13.38 16.16
CA ASP A 338 -4.60 -14.53 15.29
C ASP A 338 -3.96 -14.38 13.91
N CYS A 339 -3.79 -13.15 13.40
CA CYS A 339 -3.31 -12.92 12.03
C CYS A 339 -1.81 -12.63 11.91
N LEU A 340 -1.03 -12.76 13.00
CA LEU A 340 0.44 -12.62 13.01
C LEU A 340 0.98 -11.36 12.31
N GLY A 341 0.23 -10.26 12.32
CA GLY A 341 0.60 -9.01 11.64
C GLY A 341 0.41 -8.99 10.11
N LEU A 342 -0.24 -10.01 9.53
CA LEU A 342 -0.66 -10.00 8.13
C LEU A 342 -1.81 -9.01 7.87
N LEU A 343 -2.63 -8.77 8.89
CA LEU A 343 -3.68 -7.75 8.91
C LEU A 343 -3.30 -6.57 9.81
N GLU A 344 -3.70 -5.38 9.38
CA GLU A 344 -3.54 -4.12 10.09
C GLU A 344 -4.91 -3.46 10.29
N ILE A 345 -5.10 -2.83 11.45
CA ILE A 345 -6.29 -2.06 11.79
C ILE A 345 -5.95 -0.57 11.64
N VAL A 346 -6.70 0.13 10.81
CA VAL A 346 -6.57 1.56 10.57
C VAL A 346 -7.74 2.28 11.21
N ASP A 347 -7.42 3.19 12.12
CA ASP A 347 -8.39 4.05 12.79
C ASP A 347 -8.64 5.34 12.00
N ASP A 348 -9.92 5.69 11.85
CA ASP A 348 -10.38 6.94 11.27
C ASP A 348 -11.11 7.75 12.36
N PRO A 349 -10.37 8.58 13.13
CA PRO A 349 -10.96 9.35 14.23
C PRO A 349 -11.96 10.41 13.75
N GLY A 350 -12.01 10.70 12.43
CA GLY A 350 -13.00 11.59 11.84
C GLY A 350 -14.37 10.95 11.61
N GLN A 351 -14.50 9.62 11.74
CA GLN A 351 -15.77 8.94 11.59
C GLN A 351 -16.64 9.10 12.84
N VAL A 352 -17.87 9.59 12.64
CA VAL A 352 -18.85 9.73 13.73
C VAL A 352 -19.40 8.37 14.15
N GLU A 353 -19.51 7.43 13.20
CA GLU A 353 -20.07 6.10 13.46
C GLU A 353 -19.01 5.14 14.01
N LEU A 354 -19.16 4.71 15.26
CA LEU A 354 -18.25 3.78 15.97
C LEU A 354 -17.95 2.49 15.19
N THR A 355 -18.89 1.99 14.41
CA THR A 355 -18.77 0.78 13.57
C THR A 355 -17.84 0.97 12.37
N LEU A 356 -17.67 2.22 11.90
CA LEU A 356 -16.86 2.58 10.75
C LEU A 356 -15.55 3.28 11.12
N GLN A 357 -15.35 3.60 12.41
CA GLN A 357 -14.13 4.21 12.95
C GLN A 357 -12.88 3.35 12.82
N ALA A 358 -13.01 2.04 12.60
CA ALA A 358 -11.87 1.16 12.43
C ALA A 358 -12.09 0.25 11.21
N ARG A 359 -11.08 0.15 10.35
CA ARG A 359 -11.08 -0.72 9.17
C ARG A 359 -9.89 -1.64 9.20
N VAL A 360 -10.08 -2.87 8.73
CA VAL A 360 -9.05 -3.90 8.62
C VAL A 360 -8.63 -4.02 7.16
N ARG A 361 -7.31 -4.08 6.95
CA ARG A 361 -6.68 -4.28 5.64
C ARG A 361 -5.46 -5.18 5.77
N PHE A 362 -4.96 -5.68 4.66
CA PHE A 362 -3.64 -6.32 4.65
C PHE A 362 -2.55 -5.31 5.00
N ALA A 363 -1.58 -5.74 5.81
CA ALA A 363 -0.42 -4.93 6.16
C ALA A 363 0.39 -4.54 4.90
N HIS A 364 0.35 -5.38 3.87
CA HIS A 364 0.91 -5.09 2.56
C HIS A 364 0.14 -5.81 1.45
N ASP A 365 -0.03 -5.15 0.31
CA ASP A 365 -0.77 -5.66 -0.86
C ASP A 365 -0.24 -6.99 -1.42
N SER A 366 1.06 -7.25 -1.27
CA SER A 366 1.66 -8.54 -1.67
C SER A 366 1.06 -9.72 -0.92
N ILE A 367 0.63 -9.54 0.33
CA ILE A 367 0.00 -10.61 1.12
C ILE A 367 -1.31 -11.01 0.46
N ALA A 368 -2.16 -10.04 0.13
CA ALA A 368 -3.40 -10.27 -0.59
C ALA A 368 -3.16 -10.95 -1.95
N SER A 369 -2.13 -10.52 -2.67
CA SER A 369 -1.74 -11.12 -3.96
C SER A 369 -1.34 -12.58 -3.82
N VAL A 370 -0.49 -12.92 -2.84
CA VAL A 370 -0.03 -14.29 -2.62
C VAL A 370 -1.20 -15.20 -2.23
N LEU A 371 -2.07 -14.73 -1.33
CA LEU A 371 -3.26 -15.48 -0.91
C LEU A 371 -4.26 -15.73 -2.06
N ARG A 372 -4.35 -14.80 -3.03
CA ARG A 372 -5.19 -14.98 -4.23
C ARG A 372 -4.58 -15.96 -5.23
N SER A 373 -3.25 -15.93 -5.41
CA SER A 373 -2.55 -16.78 -6.37
C SER A 373 -2.34 -18.20 -5.88
N ASN A 374 -2.02 -18.35 -4.60
CA ASN A 374 -1.79 -19.63 -3.93
C ASN A 374 -2.65 -19.68 -2.67
N PRO A 375 -3.96 -19.92 -2.78
CA PRO A 375 -4.77 -20.19 -1.61
C PRO A 375 -4.17 -21.40 -0.88
N PRO A 376 -3.91 -21.33 0.43
CA PRO A 376 -3.31 -22.44 1.16
C PRO A 376 -4.14 -23.70 1.00
N ALA A 377 -3.43 -24.82 0.82
CA ALA A 377 -4.01 -26.11 0.51
C ALA A 377 -4.80 -26.65 1.71
N GLY A 378 -6.10 -26.37 1.73
CA GLY A 378 -7.04 -26.95 2.68
C GLY A 378 -8.46 -26.71 2.20
N GLY A 379 -9.30 -27.75 2.20
CA GLY A 379 -10.73 -27.64 1.84
C GLY A 379 -11.55 -26.67 2.72
N GLN A 380 -10.91 -26.04 3.70
CA GLN A 380 -11.48 -24.99 4.55
C GLN A 380 -11.32 -23.58 3.96
N TRP A 381 -10.29 -23.32 3.13
CA TRP A 381 -10.17 -22.05 2.41
C TRP A 381 -11.25 -21.88 1.35
N SER A 382 -11.50 -22.95 0.60
CA SER A 382 -12.64 -23.03 -0.33
C SER A 382 -13.95 -22.87 0.43
N ARG A 383 -14.15 -23.56 1.57
CA ARG A 383 -15.35 -23.37 2.42
C ARG A 383 -15.47 -21.99 3.03
N ALA A 384 -14.39 -21.28 3.37
CA ALA A 384 -14.43 -19.92 3.89
C ALA A 384 -14.80 -18.91 2.79
N LEU A 385 -14.36 -19.16 1.55
CA LEU A 385 -14.76 -18.40 0.36
C LEU A 385 -16.19 -18.73 -0.11
N GLU A 386 -16.66 -19.95 0.13
CA GLU A 386 -18.03 -20.44 -0.19
C GLU A 386 -19.05 -20.24 0.95
N SER A 387 -18.58 -19.87 2.15
CA SER A 387 -19.39 -19.60 3.35
C SER A 387 -20.34 -18.41 3.13
N PRO A 388 -21.46 -18.30 3.88
CA PRO A 388 -22.36 -17.14 3.86
C PRO A 388 -21.72 -15.75 4.01
N LEU A 389 -20.39 -15.63 4.17
CA LEU A 389 -19.62 -14.39 4.02
C LEU A 389 -19.86 -13.66 2.68
N MET A 390 -20.23 -14.37 1.60
CA MET A 390 -20.71 -13.75 0.34
C MET A 390 -22.03 -12.96 0.48
N ARG A 391 -22.84 -13.23 1.52
CA ARG A 391 -24.08 -12.45 1.80
C ARG A 391 -23.79 -11.03 2.29
N PHE A 392 -22.55 -10.73 2.68
CA PHE A 392 -22.10 -9.39 3.07
C PHE A 392 -21.56 -8.55 1.91
N ALA A 393 -21.68 -9.02 0.67
CA ALA A 393 -21.52 -8.18 -0.52
C ALA A 393 -22.91 -7.70 -1.03
N PRO A 394 -23.65 -6.83 -0.32
CA PRO A 394 -24.80 -6.19 -0.96
C PRO A 394 -24.24 -5.13 -1.91
N TYR A 395 -24.66 -5.21 -3.17
CA TYR A 395 -24.45 -4.21 -4.24
C TYR A 395 -23.10 -4.19 -4.96
N ALA A 396 -22.71 -5.32 -5.55
CA ALA A 396 -21.98 -5.29 -6.82
C ALA A 396 -22.53 -6.42 -7.70
N THR A 397 -23.02 -6.07 -8.89
CA THR A 397 -23.67 -6.95 -9.90
C THR A 397 -25.16 -7.31 -9.68
N ARG A 398 -26.04 -6.34 -9.91
CA ARG A 398 -27.24 -6.56 -10.74
C ARG A 398 -27.28 -5.48 -11.83
N SER A 399 -26.58 -5.74 -12.93
CA SER A 399 -26.82 -5.07 -14.20
C SER A 399 -26.51 -6.08 -15.29
N GLY A 400 -27.56 -6.57 -15.97
CA GLY A 400 -27.40 -7.41 -17.16
C GLY A 400 -28.36 -8.58 -17.27
N SER A 401 -29.67 -8.35 -17.16
CA SER A 401 -30.68 -9.12 -17.91
C SER A 401 -32.04 -8.44 -17.81
N THR A 402 -32.27 -7.50 -18.71
CA THR A 402 -33.51 -7.25 -19.47
C THR A 402 -33.23 -6.12 -20.44
#